data_AF-A0A0R2SX30-F1
#
_entry.id   AF-A0A0R2SX30-F1
#
_cell.length_a   1.000
_cell.length_b   1.000
_cell.length_c   1.000
_cell.angle_alpha   90.00
_cell.angle_beta   90.00
_cell.angle_gamma   90.00
#
_symmetry.space_group_name_H-M   'P 1'
#
loop_
_entity.id
_entity.type
_entity.pdbx_description
1 polymer ?
#
loop_
_entity_poly.entity_id
_entity_poly.type
_entity_poly.pdbx_seq_one_letter_code
_entity_poly.pdbx_strand_id
1 'polypeptide(L)'
;MSEQEVGSQDQVNEPETPATPAERSGMSALNKAVIAALLLLGIVLLVQLNLGDEPDRPVAATSPSASENASESAAGRAAESVAAETTSANVAILNRDEDDMVIVGGIERRGEGRHFFTTIKVPAGAESLYLSGSGASPLEDGSWGEMEQQVVDTFESFKETLESQGWSMSDIVQVRAFAVSDEFGYLDFDGFNRGYRKFFGTEENPLKPVRTFVEIQGLVVPGWLIEIEIRAARLPN
;
A
#
# COMPACT_ATOMS: atom_id res chain seq x y z
N MET A 1 -35.34 89.43 -12.25
CA MET A 1 -36.50 89.47 -11.35
C MET A 1 -37.12 88.09 -11.47
N SER A 2 -36.70 87.13 -10.64
CA SER A 2 -37.08 86.92 -9.22
C SER A 2 -37.98 85.67 -9.22
N GLU A 3 -37.53 84.55 -8.63
CA GLU A 3 -37.90 84.11 -7.26
C GLU A 3 -39.41 83.75 -7.17
N GLN A 4 -39.86 82.60 -6.64
CA GLN A 4 -39.20 81.58 -5.80
C GLN A 4 -39.90 80.19 -5.92
N GLU A 5 -39.34 79.20 -5.22
CA GLU A 5 -39.72 77.79 -4.94
C GLU A 5 -41.23 77.57 -4.56
N VAL A 6 -41.84 76.39 -4.41
CA VAL A 6 -41.52 74.98 -4.06
C VAL A 6 -42.56 74.08 -4.79
N GLY A 7 -42.45 72.78 -5.10
CA GLY A 7 -41.49 71.69 -4.85
C GLY A 7 -42.23 70.37 -4.48
N SER A 8 -41.70 69.18 -4.80
CA SER A 8 -42.30 67.86 -4.46
C SER A 8 -41.22 66.77 -4.30
N GLN A 9 -41.57 65.66 -3.64
CA GLN A 9 -40.63 64.75 -2.97
C GLN A 9 -40.16 63.58 -3.86
N ASP A 10 -38.84 63.45 -4.04
CA ASP A 10 -38.18 62.19 -4.42
C ASP A 10 -37.48 61.60 -3.18
N GLN A 11 -37.87 60.40 -2.76
CA GLN A 11 -37.13 59.63 -1.76
C GLN A 11 -36.01 58.84 -2.44
N VAL A 12 -34.77 59.25 -2.21
CA VAL A 12 -33.57 58.49 -2.60
C VAL A 12 -33.04 57.81 -1.34
N ASN A 13 -32.98 56.47 -1.35
CA ASN A 13 -32.32 55.72 -0.28
C ASN A 13 -30.80 55.87 -0.39
N GLU A 14 -30.15 56.35 0.67
CA GLU A 14 -28.69 56.27 0.83
C GLU A 14 -28.26 54.84 1.20
N PRO A 15 -27.09 54.36 0.75
CA PRO A 15 -26.57 53.05 1.14
C PRO A 15 -25.93 53.09 2.53
N GLU A 16 -26.35 52.17 3.42
CA GLU A 16 -25.73 52.04 4.75
C GLU A 16 -24.26 51.58 4.67
N THR A 17 -23.42 52.21 5.49
CA THR A 17 -22.01 51.83 5.64
C THR A 17 -21.89 50.71 6.70
N PRO A 18 -21.26 49.55 6.42
CA PRO A 18 -21.10 48.50 7.41
C PRO A 18 -20.06 48.86 8.47
N ALA A 19 -20.40 48.63 9.74
CA ALA A 19 -19.53 48.92 10.87
C ALA A 19 -18.35 47.93 11.01
N THR A 20 -17.18 48.45 11.39
CA THR A 20 -15.97 47.66 11.66
C THR A 20 -16.12 46.80 12.93
N PRO A 21 -15.87 45.48 12.90
CA PRO A 21 -15.86 44.65 14.10
C PRO A 21 -14.70 44.98 15.05
N ALA A 22 -15.00 45.06 16.36
CA ALA A 22 -14.01 45.36 17.39
C ALA A 22 -12.99 44.23 17.59
N GLU A 23 -11.72 44.61 17.76
CA GLU A 23 -10.58 43.72 17.93
C GLU A 23 -10.64 42.99 19.29
N ARG A 24 -10.94 41.69 19.26
CA ARG A 24 -10.76 40.82 20.44
C ARG A 24 -9.29 40.46 20.57
N SER A 25 -8.61 41.04 21.56
CA SER A 25 -7.23 40.70 21.95
C SER A 25 -7.13 39.24 22.44
N GLY A 26 -7.00 38.32 21.50
CA GLY A 26 -6.52 36.96 21.71
C GLY A 26 -5.16 36.82 21.05
N MET A 27 -4.22 36.12 21.70
CA MET A 27 -2.90 35.87 21.13
C MET A 27 -3.01 35.33 19.69
N SER A 28 -2.26 35.95 18.77
CA SER A 28 -2.16 35.53 17.37
C SER A 28 -1.92 34.02 17.25
N ALA A 29 -2.47 33.40 16.20
CA ALA A 29 -2.22 31.99 15.90
C ALA A 29 -0.72 31.66 15.86
N LEU A 30 0.11 32.60 15.41
CA LEU A 30 1.57 32.49 15.42
C LEU A 30 2.14 32.35 16.85
N ASN A 31 1.66 33.15 17.80
CA ASN A 31 2.11 33.09 19.20
C ASN A 31 1.70 31.77 19.85
N LYS A 32 0.50 31.25 19.52
CA LYS A 32 0.04 29.93 19.99
C LYS A 32 0.92 28.80 19.43
N ALA A 33 1.25 28.84 18.15
CA ALA A 33 2.14 27.87 17.51
C ALA A 33 3.55 27.89 18.12
N VAL A 34 4.11 29.07 18.39
CA VAL A 34 5.43 29.21 19.05
C VAL A 34 5.42 28.62 20.46
N ILE A 35 4.38 28.88 21.26
CA ILE A 35 4.25 28.31 22.62
C ILE A 35 4.14 26.77 22.55
N ALA A 36 3.35 26.23 21.63
CA ALA A 36 3.21 24.78 21.44
C ALA A 36 4.54 24.12 21.03
N ALA A 37 5.29 24.73 20.11
CA ALA A 37 6.60 24.25 19.68
C ALA A 37 7.63 24.24 20.82
N LEU A 38 7.65 25.28 21.67
CA LEU A 38 8.54 25.35 22.83
C LEU A 38 8.19 24.31 23.91
N LEU A 39 6.91 24.01 24.12
CA LEU A 39 6.47 22.95 25.03
C LEU A 39 6.90 21.56 24.53
N LEU A 40 6.71 21.26 23.24
CA LEU A 40 7.15 20.01 22.63
C LEU A 40 8.68 19.84 22.71
N LEU A 41 9.44 20.90 22.40
CA LEU A 41 10.90 20.90 22.52
C LEU A 41 11.36 20.62 23.96
N GLY A 42 10.69 21.22 24.95
CA GLY A 42 10.96 20.98 26.37
C GLY A 42 10.71 19.53 26.79
N ILE A 43 9.63 18.91 26.30
CA ILE A 43 9.33 17.49 26.55
C ILE A 43 10.39 16.59 25.92
N VAL A 44 10.77 16.83 24.66
CA VAL A 44 11.82 16.05 23.98
C VAL A 44 13.16 16.16 24.72
N LEU A 45 13.55 17.36 25.14
CA LEU A 45 14.78 17.57 25.91
C LEU A 45 14.75 16.81 27.25
N LEU A 46 13.60 16.79 27.91
CA LEU A 46 13.43 16.10 29.20
C LEU A 46 13.45 14.57 29.04
N VAL A 47 12.97 14.02 27.91
CA VAL A 47 13.14 12.59 27.57
C VAL A 47 14.62 12.27 27.30
N GLN A 48 15.29 13.07 26.47
CA GLN A 48 16.72 12.88 26.15
C GLN A 48 17.63 12.95 27.40
N LEU A 49 17.26 13.72 28.42
CA LEU A 49 18.00 13.81 29.69
C LEU A 49 17.73 12.66 30.68
N ASN A 50 16.71 11.81 30.44
CA ASN A 50 16.33 10.72 31.34
C ASN A 50 16.56 9.30 30.76
N LEU A 51 16.93 9.16 29.48
CA LEU A 51 17.44 7.90 28.95
C LEU A 51 18.97 7.85 29.12
N GLY A 52 19.42 7.25 30.23
CA GLY A 52 20.82 6.86 30.41
C GLY A 52 21.10 5.49 29.79
N ASP A 53 22.27 5.32 29.17
CA ASP A 53 22.73 4.05 28.59
C ASP A 53 22.74 2.90 29.62
N GLU A 54 22.14 1.76 29.25
CA GLU A 54 22.50 0.45 29.83
C GLU A 54 23.42 -0.31 28.85
N PRO A 55 24.58 -0.84 29.31
CA PRO A 55 25.52 -1.53 28.43
C PRO A 55 25.16 -3.00 28.21
N ASP A 56 25.25 -3.44 26.95
CA ASP A 56 25.08 -4.83 26.52
C ASP A 56 25.90 -5.84 27.35
N ARG A 57 25.31 -7.01 27.61
CA ARG A 57 26.02 -8.21 28.09
C ARG A 57 25.76 -9.42 27.19
N PRO A 58 26.80 -10.04 26.59
CA PRO A 58 26.66 -11.30 25.89
C PRO A 58 26.65 -12.47 26.88
N VAL A 59 25.76 -13.44 26.68
CA VAL A 59 25.79 -14.74 27.38
C VAL A 59 26.36 -15.81 26.44
N ALA A 60 27.49 -16.39 26.85
CA ALA A 60 28.21 -17.39 26.10
C ALA A 60 27.62 -18.80 26.27
N ALA A 61 27.87 -19.66 25.28
CA ALA A 61 27.40 -21.04 25.24
C ALA A 61 28.02 -21.94 26.32
N THR A 62 27.30 -22.99 26.74
CA THR A 62 27.93 -24.22 27.21
C THR A 62 27.03 -25.45 27.01
N SER A 63 27.64 -26.49 26.48
CA SER A 63 27.27 -27.91 26.46
C SER A 63 28.60 -28.67 26.70
N PRO A 64 28.67 -29.99 27.00
CA PRO A 64 27.61 -31.00 26.82
C PRO A 64 27.48 -32.02 27.98
N SER A 65 26.53 -32.94 27.85
CA SER A 65 26.66 -34.31 28.37
C SER A 65 25.82 -35.29 27.54
N ALA A 66 26.43 -36.41 27.13
CA ALA A 66 25.78 -37.48 26.38
C ALA A 66 25.34 -38.63 27.31
N SER A 67 24.32 -39.37 26.91
CA SER A 67 24.15 -40.77 27.29
C SER A 67 23.38 -41.50 26.18
N GLU A 68 23.94 -42.61 25.72
CA GLU A 68 23.36 -43.49 24.72
C GLU A 68 22.28 -44.40 25.33
N ASN A 69 21.36 -44.89 24.49
CA ASN A 69 20.99 -46.32 24.48
C ASN A 69 20.28 -46.66 23.16
N ALA A 70 20.50 -47.88 22.67
CA ALA A 70 20.10 -48.35 21.34
C ALA A 70 19.16 -49.58 21.42
N SER A 71 18.85 -50.15 20.25
CA SER A 71 18.08 -51.41 20.01
C SER A 71 16.56 -51.36 20.24
N GLU A 72 15.70 -52.02 19.44
CA GLU A 72 15.92 -52.77 18.19
C GLU A 72 14.62 -53.04 17.39
N SER A 73 14.76 -53.25 16.07
CA SER A 73 14.05 -54.22 15.20
C SER A 73 12.51 -54.43 15.25
N ALA A 74 11.80 -54.23 14.12
CA ALA A 74 11.43 -55.36 13.21
C ALA A 74 10.31 -55.02 12.16
N ALA A 75 10.64 -55.21 10.87
CA ALA A 75 9.85 -55.69 9.72
C ALA A 75 8.35 -55.29 9.48
N GLY A 76 8.01 -54.86 8.24
CA GLY A 76 6.57 -54.75 7.85
C GLY A 76 6.15 -54.31 6.43
N ARG A 77 6.47 -55.10 5.38
CA ARG A 77 5.69 -55.28 4.11
C ARG A 77 5.50 -54.15 3.08
N ALA A 78 5.50 -54.61 1.82
CA ALA A 78 5.29 -53.91 0.56
C ALA A 78 3.81 -53.71 0.13
N ALA A 79 3.57 -52.73 -0.73
CA ALA A 79 2.62 -52.66 -1.87
C ALA A 79 2.56 -51.17 -2.31
N GLU A 80 2.91 -50.74 -3.52
CA GLU A 80 2.41 -51.05 -4.88
C GLU A 80 1.49 -49.94 -5.42
N SER A 81 1.90 -49.41 -6.57
CA SER A 81 1.23 -48.52 -7.54
C SER A 81 -0.20 -48.03 -7.23
N VAL A 82 -0.39 -46.70 -7.30
CA VAL A 82 -1.52 -46.12 -8.03
C VAL A 82 -1.03 -44.91 -8.82
N ALA A 83 -1.01 -45.01 -10.15
CA ALA A 83 -0.88 -43.85 -11.01
C ALA A 83 -2.26 -43.18 -11.16
N ALA A 84 -2.32 -41.88 -10.93
CA ALA A 84 -3.50 -41.06 -11.20
C ALA A 84 -3.09 -39.90 -12.11
N GLU A 85 -3.27 -40.09 -13.42
CA GLU A 85 -3.26 -38.96 -14.35
C GLU A 85 -4.51 -38.11 -14.06
N THR A 86 -4.29 -36.83 -13.73
CA THR A 86 -5.37 -35.84 -13.64
C THR A 86 -4.95 -34.61 -14.41
N THR A 87 -5.50 -34.46 -15.61
CA THR A 87 -5.36 -33.25 -16.43
C THR A 87 -6.09 -32.09 -15.76
N SER A 88 -5.34 -31.20 -15.11
CA SER A 88 -5.83 -29.91 -14.61
C SER A 88 -4.89 -28.80 -15.06
N ALA A 89 -5.45 -27.72 -15.59
CA ALA A 89 -4.69 -26.59 -16.09
C ALA A 89 -3.98 -25.83 -14.96
N ASN A 90 -2.77 -25.34 -15.24
CA ASN A 90 -2.07 -24.27 -14.53
C ASN A 90 -1.84 -24.44 -13.02
N VAL A 91 -1.63 -25.67 -12.53
CA VAL A 91 -0.98 -25.86 -11.21
C VAL A 91 0.53 -25.67 -11.36
N ALA A 92 1.09 -24.67 -10.68
CA ALA A 92 2.52 -24.41 -10.71
C ALA A 92 3.32 -25.56 -10.06
N ILE A 93 4.15 -26.25 -10.85
CA ILE A 93 5.09 -27.26 -10.34
C ILE A 93 6.26 -26.53 -9.68
N LEU A 94 6.23 -26.42 -8.35
CA LEU A 94 7.29 -25.81 -7.55
C LEU A 94 8.40 -26.83 -7.26
N ASN A 95 9.37 -26.94 -8.16
CA ASN A 95 10.62 -27.67 -7.91
C ASN A 95 11.46 -26.88 -6.90
N ARG A 96 11.51 -27.35 -5.65
CA ARG A 96 12.06 -26.60 -4.52
C ARG A 96 13.32 -27.25 -3.97
N ASP A 97 14.43 -27.13 -4.69
CA ASP A 97 15.79 -27.35 -4.17
C ASP A 97 16.86 -26.58 -4.98
N GLU A 98 17.89 -26.12 -4.28
CA GLU A 98 19.13 -25.42 -4.67
C GLU A 98 19.10 -24.11 -5.50
N ASP A 99 18.02 -23.76 -6.19
CA ASP A 99 17.91 -22.45 -6.85
C ASP A 99 16.46 -21.95 -6.75
N ASP A 100 16.20 -20.92 -5.93
CA ASP A 100 14.87 -20.40 -5.58
C ASP A 100 14.21 -19.69 -6.78
N MET A 101 13.78 -20.49 -7.76
CA MET A 101 13.35 -20.07 -9.08
C MET A 101 12.01 -20.74 -9.46
N VAL A 102 11.01 -19.91 -9.71
CA VAL A 102 9.69 -20.31 -10.21
C VAL A 102 9.58 -19.95 -11.68
N ILE A 103 9.34 -20.94 -12.54
CA ILE A 103 9.08 -20.72 -13.98
C ILE A 103 7.63 -21.06 -14.28
N VAL A 104 6.83 -20.05 -14.62
CA VAL A 104 5.43 -20.22 -15.05
C VAL A 104 5.17 -19.36 -16.27
N GLY A 105 4.56 -19.96 -17.30
CA GLY A 105 4.33 -19.32 -18.59
C GLY A 105 5.63 -18.82 -19.24
N GLY A 106 6.72 -19.59 -19.13
CA GLY A 106 8.06 -19.23 -19.63
C GLY A 106 8.75 -18.05 -18.93
N ILE A 107 8.11 -17.40 -17.97
CA ILE A 107 8.65 -16.28 -17.21
C ILE A 107 9.34 -16.80 -15.94
N GLU A 108 10.64 -16.54 -15.82
CA GLU A 108 11.46 -16.88 -14.66
C GLU A 108 11.26 -15.85 -13.54
N ARG A 109 11.04 -16.31 -12.31
CA ARG A 109 10.88 -15.49 -11.09
C ARG A 109 11.83 -16.03 -10.02
N ARG A 110 12.56 -15.17 -9.29
CA ARG A 110 13.56 -15.62 -8.28
C ARG A 110 13.52 -14.79 -7.00
N GLY A 111 13.92 -15.41 -5.90
CA GLY A 111 14.00 -14.78 -4.58
C GLY A 111 12.62 -14.46 -4.03
N GLU A 112 11.87 -15.48 -3.63
CA GLU A 112 10.50 -15.34 -3.18
C GLU A 112 10.40 -14.70 -1.79
N GLY A 113 10.07 -13.41 -1.75
CA GLY A 113 9.76 -12.70 -0.52
C GLY A 113 8.30 -12.87 -0.08
N ARG A 114 7.97 -12.32 1.09
CA ARG A 114 6.59 -12.32 1.64
C ARG A 114 5.54 -11.72 0.70
N HIS A 115 5.95 -10.80 -0.18
CA HIS A 115 5.04 -10.00 -1.01
C HIS A 115 5.44 -9.86 -2.49
N PHE A 116 6.68 -10.18 -2.84
CA PHE A 116 7.24 -9.97 -4.17
C PHE A 116 8.34 -11.00 -4.46
N PHE A 117 8.66 -11.23 -5.73
CA PHE A 117 9.94 -11.83 -6.11
C PHE A 117 11.00 -10.73 -6.25
N THR A 118 12.24 -10.98 -5.86
CA THR A 118 13.33 -9.99 -6.00
C THR A 118 13.66 -9.71 -7.47
N THR A 119 13.49 -10.70 -8.35
CA THR A 119 13.66 -10.54 -9.79
C THR A 119 12.59 -11.33 -10.56
N ILE A 120 12.16 -10.76 -11.69
CA ILE A 120 11.36 -11.44 -12.71
C ILE A 120 12.01 -11.16 -14.06
N LYS A 121 12.27 -12.22 -14.83
CA LYS A 121 12.87 -12.17 -16.16
C LYS A 121 11.85 -12.64 -17.18
N VAL A 122 11.35 -11.68 -17.94
CA VAL A 122 10.45 -11.90 -19.09
C VAL A 122 11.31 -12.27 -20.30
N PRO A 123 11.06 -13.39 -21.00
CA PRO A 123 11.84 -13.80 -22.15
C PRO A 123 11.49 -13.00 -23.42
N ALA A 124 12.35 -13.09 -24.43
CA ALA A 124 12.05 -12.55 -25.75
C ALA A 124 10.81 -13.23 -26.37
N GLY A 125 10.00 -12.45 -27.09
CA GLY A 125 8.76 -12.94 -27.71
C GLY A 125 7.53 -12.92 -26.81
N ALA A 126 7.64 -12.50 -25.54
CA ALA A 126 6.50 -12.24 -24.69
C ALA A 126 5.69 -11.02 -25.14
N GLU A 127 4.37 -11.09 -25.01
CA GLU A 127 3.48 -9.94 -25.03
C GLU A 127 3.68 -9.11 -23.75
N SER A 128 3.33 -7.83 -23.78
CA SER A 128 3.38 -6.96 -22.58
C SER A 128 2.24 -5.96 -22.61
N LEU A 129 1.56 -5.82 -21.47
CA LEU A 129 0.46 -4.88 -21.28
C LEU A 129 0.79 -3.87 -20.19
N TYR A 130 0.53 -2.60 -20.50
CA TYR A 130 0.88 -1.44 -19.71
C TYR A 130 -0.39 -0.73 -19.28
N LEU A 131 -0.74 -0.81 -17.99
CA LEU A 131 -1.87 -0.05 -17.44
C LEU A 131 -1.35 1.25 -16.82
N SER A 132 -2.18 2.29 -16.83
CA SER A 132 -1.87 3.57 -16.17
C SER A 132 -1.87 3.43 -14.65
N GLY A 133 -1.39 4.47 -13.96
CA GLY A 133 -1.69 4.66 -12.55
C GLY A 133 -3.20 4.78 -12.35
N SER A 134 -3.73 4.06 -11.35
CA SER A 134 -5.12 4.18 -10.88
C SER A 134 -5.15 4.11 -9.37
N GLY A 135 -6.04 4.87 -8.74
CA GLY A 135 -6.49 4.64 -7.38
C GLY A 135 -7.90 4.05 -7.38
N ALA A 136 -8.55 4.15 -6.23
CA ALA A 136 -9.92 3.67 -6.02
C ALA A 136 -10.99 4.55 -6.68
N SER A 137 -12.20 4.03 -6.73
CA SER A 137 -13.47 4.74 -6.97
C SER A 137 -14.04 5.30 -5.66
N PRO A 138 -14.87 6.37 -5.72
CA PRO A 138 -15.55 6.87 -4.52
C PRO A 138 -16.69 5.94 -4.11
N LEU A 139 -16.94 5.84 -2.80
CA LEU A 139 -18.08 5.16 -2.21
C LEU A 139 -19.38 5.93 -2.45
N GLU A 140 -20.53 5.31 -2.16
CA GLU A 140 -21.87 5.92 -2.37
C GLU A 140 -22.08 7.25 -1.63
N ASP A 141 -21.39 7.46 -0.50
CA ASP A 141 -21.43 8.70 0.28
C ASP A 141 -20.43 9.78 -0.19
N GLY A 142 -19.64 9.49 -1.23
CA GLY A 142 -18.62 10.37 -1.78
C GLY A 142 -17.28 10.35 -1.05
N SER A 143 -17.13 9.52 0.01
CA SER A 143 -15.82 9.23 0.61
C SER A 143 -15.03 8.21 -0.24
N TRP A 144 -13.74 8.01 0.05
CA TRP A 144 -12.91 7.01 -0.66
C TRP A 144 -12.62 5.76 0.18
N GLY A 145 -13.04 5.74 1.45
CA GLY A 145 -12.70 4.68 2.41
C GLY A 145 -11.21 4.64 2.79
N GLU A 146 -10.89 3.68 3.66
CA GLU A 146 -9.56 3.48 4.24
C GLU A 146 -8.56 2.84 3.25
N MET A 147 -7.26 2.90 3.55
CA MET A 147 -6.17 2.39 2.71
C MET A 147 -6.41 0.96 2.19
N GLU A 148 -6.84 0.03 3.05
CA GLU A 148 -7.14 -1.35 2.62
C GLU A 148 -8.29 -1.40 1.61
N GLN A 149 -9.33 -0.60 1.81
CA GLN A 149 -10.49 -0.58 0.91
C GLN A 149 -10.11 0.01 -0.44
N GLN A 150 -9.34 1.10 -0.46
CA GLN A 150 -8.85 1.69 -1.71
C GLN A 150 -7.95 0.74 -2.50
N VAL A 151 -7.07 0.00 -1.82
CA VAL A 151 -6.20 -0.99 -2.48
C VAL A 151 -7.01 -2.16 -3.05
N VAL A 152 -8.07 -2.60 -2.37
CA VAL A 152 -8.96 -3.65 -2.89
C VAL A 152 -9.70 -3.18 -4.13
N ASP A 153 -10.35 -2.02 -4.08
CA ASP A 153 -11.09 -1.45 -5.21
C ASP A 153 -10.18 -1.24 -6.44
N THR A 154 -8.97 -0.69 -6.22
CA THR A 154 -7.97 -0.50 -7.28
C THR A 154 -7.57 -1.82 -7.96
N PHE A 155 -7.38 -2.90 -7.19
CA PHE A 155 -6.99 -4.20 -7.75
C PHE A 155 -8.16 -4.96 -8.39
N GLU A 156 -9.40 -4.82 -7.92
CA GLU A 156 -10.58 -5.34 -8.65
C GLU A 156 -10.75 -4.60 -9.99
N SER A 157 -10.60 -3.28 -10.02
CA SER A 157 -10.66 -2.51 -11.28
C SER A 157 -9.57 -2.95 -12.28
N PHE A 158 -8.36 -3.29 -11.80
CA PHE A 158 -7.34 -3.91 -12.64
C PHE A 158 -7.71 -5.32 -13.08
N LYS A 159 -8.30 -6.15 -12.22
CA LYS A 159 -8.78 -7.49 -12.57
C LYS A 159 -9.80 -7.42 -13.72
N GLU A 160 -10.83 -6.60 -13.58
CA GLU A 160 -11.84 -6.36 -14.62
C GLU A 160 -11.20 -5.85 -15.93
N THR A 161 -10.28 -4.88 -15.84
CA THR A 161 -9.60 -4.30 -17.00
C THR A 161 -8.73 -5.33 -17.73
N LEU A 162 -8.04 -6.21 -17.01
CA LEU A 162 -7.24 -7.30 -17.57
C LEU A 162 -8.13 -8.36 -18.21
N GLU A 163 -9.15 -8.83 -17.49
CA GLU A 163 -10.06 -9.90 -17.95
C GLU A 163 -10.85 -9.47 -19.20
N SER A 164 -11.27 -8.20 -19.30
CA SER A 164 -11.92 -7.65 -20.51
C SER A 164 -11.05 -7.69 -21.78
N GLN A 165 -9.73 -7.79 -21.62
CA GLN A 165 -8.74 -7.91 -22.70
C GLN A 165 -8.16 -9.34 -22.81
N GLY A 166 -8.70 -10.30 -22.05
CA GLY A 166 -8.23 -11.68 -22.02
C GLY A 166 -6.89 -11.89 -21.29
N TRP A 167 -6.54 -11.00 -20.36
CA TRP A 167 -5.41 -11.13 -19.43
C TRP A 167 -5.91 -11.50 -18.02
N SER A 168 -5.00 -11.85 -17.12
CA SER A 168 -5.28 -12.26 -15.74
C SER A 168 -4.41 -11.54 -14.72
N MET A 169 -4.82 -11.54 -13.45
CA MET A 169 -3.98 -11.03 -12.34
C MET A 169 -2.64 -11.77 -12.21
N SER A 170 -2.58 -13.03 -12.65
CA SER A 170 -1.37 -13.87 -12.65
C SER A 170 -0.34 -13.46 -13.72
N ASP A 171 -0.75 -12.69 -14.73
CA ASP A 171 0.14 -12.13 -15.76
C ASP A 171 0.88 -10.86 -15.26
N ILE A 172 0.47 -10.30 -14.11
CA ILE A 172 1.12 -9.10 -13.55
C ILE A 172 2.53 -9.45 -13.09
N VAL A 173 3.53 -8.79 -13.69
CA VAL A 173 4.95 -8.95 -13.36
C VAL A 173 5.51 -7.79 -12.55
N GLN A 174 4.87 -6.62 -12.54
CA GLN A 174 5.29 -5.47 -11.73
C GLN A 174 4.09 -4.74 -11.11
N VAL A 175 4.24 -4.36 -9.84
CA VAL A 175 3.38 -3.39 -9.14
C VAL A 175 4.24 -2.22 -8.65
N ARG A 176 3.84 -0.99 -8.97
CA ARG A 176 4.33 0.25 -8.35
C ARG A 176 3.21 0.88 -7.55
N ALA A 177 3.47 1.18 -6.30
CA ALA A 177 2.52 1.78 -5.36
C ALA A 177 3.06 3.15 -4.89
N PHE A 178 2.26 4.19 -5.07
CA PHE A 178 2.52 5.56 -4.62
C PHE A 178 1.49 5.92 -3.57
N ALA A 179 1.90 5.97 -2.31
CA ALA A 179 1.00 6.16 -1.18
C ALA A 179 1.20 7.53 -0.52
N VAL A 180 0.17 8.03 0.15
CA VAL A 180 0.24 9.23 0.99
C VAL A 180 -0.09 8.86 2.44
N SER A 181 0.52 9.56 3.39
CA SER A 181 0.09 9.55 4.78
C SER A 181 -1.26 10.26 4.96
N ASP A 182 -1.97 9.92 6.04
CA ASP A 182 -3.19 10.62 6.47
C ASP A 182 -2.91 12.05 6.99
N GLU A 183 -3.97 12.76 7.42
CA GLU A 183 -3.86 14.12 7.94
C GLU A 183 -3.00 14.26 9.22
N PHE A 184 -2.72 13.16 9.92
CA PHE A 184 -1.87 13.09 11.11
C PHE A 184 -0.43 12.68 10.78
N GLY A 185 -0.11 12.39 9.51
CA GLY A 185 1.20 11.93 9.08
C GLY A 185 1.43 10.43 9.29
N TYR A 186 0.36 9.63 9.38
CA TYR A 186 0.44 8.18 9.48
C TYR A 186 0.19 7.50 8.12
N LEU A 187 1.12 6.62 7.74
CA LEU A 187 1.04 5.79 6.53
C LEU A 187 0.57 4.37 6.90
N ASP A 188 -0.65 3.98 6.52
CA ASP A 188 -1.17 2.61 6.74
C ASP A 188 -0.54 1.59 5.77
N PHE A 189 0.78 1.40 5.86
CA PHE A 189 1.51 0.39 5.08
C PHE A 189 0.98 -1.02 5.37
N ASP A 190 0.48 -1.29 6.57
CA ASP A 190 -0.14 -2.58 6.87
C ASP A 190 -1.48 -2.76 6.15
N GLY A 191 -2.31 -1.72 6.04
CA GLY A 191 -3.54 -1.72 5.25
C GLY A 191 -3.30 -1.95 3.77
N PHE A 192 -2.29 -1.30 3.20
CA PHE A 192 -1.84 -1.61 1.85
C PHE A 192 -1.51 -3.11 1.72
N ASN A 193 -0.76 -3.65 2.68
CA ASN A 193 -0.39 -5.06 2.67
C ASN A 193 -1.55 -6.02 3.01
N ARG A 194 -2.61 -5.59 3.71
CA ARG A 194 -3.84 -6.38 3.93
C ARG A 194 -4.64 -6.49 2.63
N GLY A 195 -4.84 -5.38 1.92
CA GLY A 195 -5.49 -5.37 0.60
C GLY A 195 -4.71 -6.16 -0.45
N TYR A 196 -3.42 -5.88 -0.62
CA TYR A 196 -2.54 -6.52 -1.61
C TYR A 196 -2.52 -8.06 -1.53
N ARG A 197 -2.52 -8.63 -0.31
CA ARG A 197 -2.49 -10.09 -0.10
C ARG A 197 -3.79 -10.81 -0.50
N LYS A 198 -4.86 -10.09 -0.88
CA LYS A 198 -6.07 -10.69 -1.45
C LYS A 198 -5.90 -11.06 -2.93
N PHE A 199 -4.90 -10.51 -3.61
CA PHE A 199 -4.70 -10.66 -5.05
C PHE A 199 -3.40 -11.37 -5.45
N PHE A 200 -2.38 -11.41 -4.57
CA PHE A 200 -1.07 -11.97 -4.86
C PHE A 200 -0.52 -12.83 -3.72
N GLY A 201 0.05 -13.98 -4.06
CA GLY A 201 0.50 -14.97 -3.09
C GLY A 201 -0.66 -15.72 -2.42
N THR A 202 -1.81 -15.80 -3.11
CA THR A 202 -2.99 -16.57 -2.71
C THR A 202 -2.96 -17.96 -3.32
N GLU A 203 -3.92 -18.82 -2.97
CA GLU A 203 -4.09 -20.13 -3.63
C GLU A 203 -4.54 -19.98 -5.09
N GLU A 204 -5.37 -18.97 -5.41
CA GLU A 204 -5.83 -18.64 -6.76
C GLU A 204 -4.71 -18.01 -7.62
N ASN A 205 -3.95 -17.08 -7.04
CA ASN A 205 -2.81 -16.43 -7.68
C ASN A 205 -1.56 -16.49 -6.78
N PRO A 206 -0.77 -17.57 -6.84
CA PRO A 206 0.49 -17.67 -6.11
C PRO A 206 1.58 -16.75 -6.68
N LEU A 207 1.41 -16.22 -7.91
CA LEU A 207 2.42 -15.47 -8.63
C LEU A 207 2.45 -14.01 -8.16
N LYS A 208 3.35 -13.73 -7.22
CA LYS A 208 3.68 -12.35 -6.84
C LYS A 208 4.44 -11.63 -7.97
N PRO A 209 4.21 -10.32 -8.18
CA PRO A 209 5.03 -9.49 -9.07
C PRO A 209 6.34 -9.04 -8.38
N VAL A 210 7.22 -8.33 -9.10
CA VAL A 210 8.18 -7.41 -8.43
C VAL A 210 7.41 -6.19 -7.90
N ARG A 211 7.84 -5.62 -6.77
CA ARG A 211 7.09 -4.54 -6.11
C ARG A 211 7.97 -3.38 -5.67
N THR A 212 7.51 -2.17 -5.98
CA THR A 212 7.98 -0.92 -5.37
C THR A 212 6.83 -0.27 -4.63
N PHE A 213 7.10 0.26 -3.44
CA PHE A 213 6.16 1.05 -2.64
C PHE A 213 6.91 2.29 -2.16
N VAL A 214 6.35 3.48 -2.39
CA VAL A 214 6.94 4.76 -1.97
C VAL A 214 5.87 5.66 -1.35
N GLU A 215 6.24 6.35 -0.28
CA GLU A 215 5.47 7.46 0.25
C GLU A 215 5.78 8.73 -0.56
N ILE A 216 4.75 9.52 -0.88
CA ILE A 216 4.85 10.78 -1.60
C ILE A 216 3.98 11.86 -0.93
N GLN A 217 4.16 13.12 -1.33
CA GLN A 217 3.47 14.26 -0.70
C GLN A 217 1.97 14.35 -1.03
N GLY A 218 1.53 13.83 -2.18
CA GLY A 218 0.16 14.01 -2.65
C GLY A 218 -0.12 13.30 -3.96
N LEU A 219 -1.39 12.98 -4.20
CA LEU A 219 -1.90 12.34 -5.42
C LEU A 219 -2.77 13.31 -6.22
N VAL A 220 -3.06 12.96 -7.49
CA VAL A 220 -3.84 13.81 -8.41
C VAL A 220 -5.30 13.97 -7.95
N VAL A 221 -5.87 12.94 -7.32
CA VAL A 221 -7.27 12.93 -6.88
C VAL A 221 -7.35 13.18 -5.37
N PRO A 222 -8.03 14.23 -4.90
CA PRO A 222 -8.20 14.51 -3.47
C PRO A 222 -8.94 13.38 -2.75
N GLY A 223 -8.29 12.79 -1.74
CA GLY A 223 -8.84 11.70 -0.92
C GLY A 223 -8.35 10.30 -1.32
N TRP A 224 -7.63 10.16 -2.43
CA TRP A 224 -6.82 8.96 -2.65
C TRP A 224 -5.69 8.88 -1.61
N LEU A 225 -5.57 7.70 -0.99
CA LEU A 225 -4.47 7.29 -0.13
C LEU A 225 -3.40 6.53 -0.92
N ILE A 226 -3.75 6.02 -2.11
CA ILE A 226 -2.92 5.17 -2.96
C ILE A 226 -3.21 5.41 -4.45
N GLU A 227 -2.15 5.43 -5.26
CA GLU A 227 -2.21 5.20 -6.71
C GLU A 227 -1.26 4.04 -7.05
N ILE A 228 -1.74 3.09 -7.85
CA ILE A 228 -1.03 1.88 -8.23
C ILE A 228 -0.86 1.86 -9.76
N GLU A 229 0.34 1.52 -10.23
CA GLU A 229 0.63 1.25 -11.65
C GLU A 229 1.05 -0.23 -11.78
N ILE A 230 0.53 -0.92 -12.80
CA ILE A 230 0.91 -2.31 -13.09
C ILE A 230 1.50 -2.51 -14.49
N ARG A 231 2.32 -3.57 -14.61
CA ARG A 231 2.81 -4.13 -15.88
C ARG A 231 2.52 -5.62 -15.89
N ALA A 232 1.92 -6.11 -16.96
CA ALA A 232 1.67 -7.53 -17.18
C ALA A 232 2.47 -8.05 -18.38
N ALA A 233 2.86 -9.33 -18.35
CA ALA A 233 3.57 -9.99 -19.43
C ALA A 233 3.24 -11.49 -19.46
N ARG A 234 3.15 -12.04 -20.67
CA ARG A 234 2.92 -13.47 -20.93
C ARG A 234 3.56 -13.86 -22.26
N LEU A 235 3.82 -15.14 -22.50
CA LEU A 235 4.05 -15.59 -23.88
C LEU A 235 2.71 -15.70 -24.64
N PRO A 236 2.71 -15.47 -25.95
CA PRO A 236 1.59 -15.87 -26.81
C PRO A 236 1.41 -17.40 -26.75
N ASN A 237 0.15 -17.83 -26.88
CA ASN A 237 -0.25 -19.24 -26.93
C ASN A 237 0.15 -19.92 -28.26
#